data_AF-A0A3Q9F089-F1
#
_entry.id   AF-A0A3Q9F089-F1
#
_cell.length_a   1.000
_cell.length_b   1.000
_cell.length_c   1.000
_cell.angle_alpha   90.00
_cell.angle_beta   90.00
_cell.angle_gamma   90.00
#
_symmetry.space_group_name_H-M   'P 1'
#
loop_
_entity.id
_entity.type
_entity.pdbx_description
1 polymer ?
#
loop_
_entity_poly.entity_id
_entity_poly.type
_entity_poly.pdbx_seq_one_letter_code
_entity_poly.pdbx_strand_id
1 'polypeptide(L)' 'MASFQIRDTTTCQLLARGLPDYPAAEAAIDRIDDQLEHDLQHNNEHTGRIRLDIEKVTAGITEPVGHHILLIGVDDTPRL' A
#
# COMPACT_ATOMS: atom_id res chain seq x y z
N MET A 1 18.07 12.87 -7.93
CA MET A 1 17.50 12.59 -6.61
C MET A 1 16.67 11.33 -6.71
N ALA A 2 16.71 10.48 -5.69
CA ALA A 2 15.82 9.33 -5.62
C ALA A 2 14.47 9.80 -5.05
N SER A 3 13.38 9.19 -5.50
CA SER A 3 12.06 9.33 -4.91
C SER A 3 11.44 7.96 -4.74
N PHE A 4 10.42 7.85 -3.91
CA PHE A 4 9.69 6.61 -3.69
C PHE A 4 8.28 6.72 -4.26
N GLN A 5 7.70 5.59 -4.61
CA GLN A 5 6.33 5.47 -5.09
C GLN A 5 5.71 4.18 -4.58
N ILE A 6 4.38 4.13 -4.54
CA ILE A 6 3.62 2.96 -4.09
C ILE A 6 2.77 2.46 -5.25
N ARG A 7 2.91 1.18 -5.55
CA ARG A 7 2.16 0.50 -6.61
C ARG A 7 1.29 -0.59 -6.00
N ASP A 8 0.01 -0.61 -6.35
CA ASP A 8 -0.81 -1.80 -6.19
C ASP A 8 -0.43 -2.80 -7.28
N THR A 9 0.09 -3.95 -6.85
CA THR A 9 0.53 -5.03 -7.73
C THR A 9 -0.62 -5.91 -8.21
N THR A 10 -1.76 -5.89 -7.53
CA THR A 10 -2.97 -6.61 -7.96
C THR A 10 -3.60 -5.91 -9.16
N THR A 11 -3.73 -4.59 -9.10
CA THR A 11 -4.39 -3.79 -10.16
C THR A 11 -3.40 -3.08 -11.08
N CYS A 12 -2.10 -3.18 -10.80
CA CYS A 12 -1.02 -2.44 -11.46
C CYS A 12 -1.15 -0.90 -11.38
N GLN A 13 -1.95 -0.38 -10.44
CA GLN A 13 -2.18 1.05 -10.28
C GLN A 13 -1.09 1.71 -9.44
N LEU A 14 -0.73 2.95 -9.81
CA LEU A 14 0.17 3.78 -9.02
C LEU A 14 -0.65 4.59 -8.01
N LEU A 15 -0.50 4.32 -6.72
CA LEU A 15 -1.30 4.92 -5.66
C LEU A 15 -0.65 6.19 -5.10
N ALA A 16 0.68 6.22 -5.03
CA ALA A 16 1.43 7.39 -4.58
C ALA A 16 2.74 7.52 -5.35
N ARG A 17 3.22 8.76 -5.55
CA ARG A 17 4.47 9.04 -6.28
C ARG A 17 5.22 10.22 -5.69
N GLY A 18 6.53 10.29 -5.95
CA GLY A 18 7.34 11.45 -5.60
C GLY A 18 7.59 11.59 -4.09
N LEU A 19 7.52 10.48 -3.35
CA LEU A 19 7.74 10.45 -1.91
C LEU A 19 9.23 10.67 -1.63
N PRO A 20 9.58 11.54 -0.66
CA PRO A 20 10.96 12.01 -0.48
C PRO A 20 11.91 10.93 0.04
N ASP A 21 11.41 9.99 0.83
CA ASP A 21 12.18 8.94 1.46
C ASP A 21 11.31 7.71 1.75
N TYR A 22 11.94 6.65 2.26
CA TYR A 22 11.27 5.41 2.61
C TYR A 22 10.27 5.58 3.77
N PRO A 23 10.56 6.32 4.87
CA PRO A 23 9.56 6.61 5.90
C PRO A 23 8.30 7.31 5.37
N ALA A 24 8.42 8.24 4.41
CA ALA A 24 7.26 8.85 3.77
C ALA A 24 6.46 7.87 2.90
N ALA A 25 7.11 6.82 2.37
CA ALA A 25 6.43 5.71 1.72
C ALA A 25 5.64 4.86 2.71
N GLU A 26 6.22 4.49 3.83
CA GLU A 26 5.50 3.77 4.91
C GLU A 26 4.29 4.58 5.41
N ALA A 27 4.47 5.87 5.71
CA ALA A 27 3.36 6.74 6.13
C ALA A 27 2.30 6.97 5.02
N ALA A 28 2.62 6.71 3.75
CA ALA A 28 1.64 6.71 2.67
C ALA A 28 0.90 5.37 2.57
N ILE A 29 1.52 4.25 2.94
CA ILE A 29 0.86 2.95 3.08
C ILE A 29 -0.16 2.99 4.22
N ASP A 30 0.20 3.54 5.39
CA ASP A 30 -0.73 3.67 6.52
C ASP A 30 -2.01 4.43 6.10
N ARG A 31 -1.86 5.53 5.34
CA ARG A 31 -3.00 6.29 4.81
C ARG A 31 -3.83 5.51 3.77
N ILE A 32 -3.18 4.65 2.99
CA ILE A 32 -3.88 3.77 2.03
C ILE A 32 -4.68 2.71 2.79
N ASP A 33 -4.13 2.18 3.89
CA ASP A 33 -4.82 1.23 4.76
C ASP A 33 -6.07 1.86 5.39
N ASP A 34 -5.93 3.03 6.03
CA ASP A 34 -7.05 3.79 6.60
C ASP A 34 -8.14 4.09 5.55
N GLN A 35 -7.74 4.49 4.34
CA GLN A 35 -8.68 4.80 3.26
C GLN A 35 -9.39 3.54 2.76
N LEU A 36 -8.67 2.42 2.63
CA LEU A 36 -9.25 1.15 2.23
C LEU A 36 -10.26 0.68 3.29
N GLU A 37 -9.94 0.80 4.58
CA GLU A 37 -10.88 0.46 5.65
C GLU A 37 -12.16 1.30 5.54
N HIS A 38 -12.00 2.61 5.39
CA HIS A 38 -13.13 3.53 5.25
C HIS A 38 -13.99 3.21 4.01
N ASP A 39 -13.38 2.92 2.87
CA ASP A 39 -14.08 2.60 1.62
C ASP A 39 -14.86 1.29 1.73
N LEU A 40 -14.26 0.27 2.35
CA LEU A 40 -14.93 -1.00 2.64
C LEU A 40 -16.17 -0.77 3.52
N GLN A 41 -16.00 -0.06 4.64
CA GLN A 41 -17.10 0.29 5.54
C GLN A 41 -18.22 1.04 4.82
N HIS A 42 -17.87 2.04 4.00
CA HIS A 42 -18.84 2.83 3.23
C HIS A 42 -19.62 1.96 2.23
N ASN A 43 -18.96 0.97 1.62
CA ASN A 43 -19.57 0.06 0.65
C ASN A 43 -20.31 -1.12 1.29
N ASN A 44 -20.36 -1.20 2.63
CA ASN A 44 -20.83 -2.38 3.38
C ASN A 44 -20.05 -3.65 3.01
N GLU A 45 -18.80 -3.49 2.60
CA GLU A 45 -17.84 -4.56 2.41
C GLU A 45 -17.07 -4.73 3.72
N HIS A 46 -16.91 -5.96 4.18
CA HIS A 46 -16.29 -6.23 5.49
C HIS A 46 -14.88 -6.79 5.38
N THR A 47 -14.39 -7.07 4.16
CA THR A 47 -13.06 -7.64 3.95
C THR A 47 -12.38 -7.04 2.74
N GLY A 48 -11.08 -6.80 2.85
CA GLY A 48 -10.26 -6.30 1.76
C GLY A 48 -8.85 -6.89 1.79
N ARG A 49 -8.27 -7.05 0.60
CA ARG A 49 -6.88 -7.46 0.44
C ARG A 49 -6.24 -6.68 -0.70
N ILE A 50 -5.17 -5.96 -0.40
CA ILE A 50 -4.36 -5.26 -1.40
C ILE A 50 -2.89 -5.58 -1.21
N ARG A 51 -2.16 -5.64 -2.32
CA ARG A 51 -0.74 -6.02 -2.37
C ARG A 51 0.05 -4.84 -2.91
N LEU A 52 0.81 -4.16 -2.06
CA LEU A 52 1.52 -2.92 -2.37
C LEU A 52 3.03 -3.13 -2.47
N ASP A 53 3.67 -2.60 -3.51
CA ASP A 53 5.13 -2.49 -3.60
C ASP A 53 5.56 -1.04 -3.36
N ILE A 54 6.58 -0.87 -2.51
CA ILE A 54 7.34 0.38 -2.43
C ILE A 54 8.45 0.27 -3.46
N GLU A 55 8.43 1.21 -4.40
CA GLU A 55 9.43 1.28 -5.46
C GLU A 55 10.29 2.54 -5.27
N LYS A 56 11.61 2.38 -5.40
CA LYS A 56 12.55 3.51 -5.47
C LYS A 56 12.77 3.87 -6.92
N VAL A 57 12.61 5.15 -7.24
CA VAL A 57 12.82 5.73 -8.56
C VAL A 57 14.11 6.55 -8.55
N THR A 58 15.10 6.13 -9.33
CA THR A 58 16.37 6.85 -9.48
C THR A 58 16.63 7.08 -10.96
N ALA A 59 16.68 8.36 -11.38
CA ALA A 59 16.89 8.74 -12.78
C ALA A 59 15.92 8.05 -13.77
N GLY A 60 14.68 7.81 -13.35
CA GLY A 60 13.65 7.14 -14.16
C GLY A 60 13.70 5.61 -14.13
N ILE A 61 14.68 5.02 -13.43
CA ILE A 61 14.75 3.57 -13.17
C ILE A 61 13.97 3.28 -11.90
N THR A 62 13.06 2.31 -11.97
CA THR A 62 12.21 1.88 -10.87
C THR A 62 12.70 0.53 -10.34
N GLU A 63 12.93 0.44 -9.03
CA GLU A 63 13.38 -0.78 -8.35
C GLU A 63 12.47 -1.06 -7.14
N PRO A 64 11.93 -2.29 -6.97
CA PRO A 64 11.19 -2.64 -5.78
C PRO A 64 12.13 -2.71 -4.57
N VAL A 65 11.77 -2.02 -3.50
CA VAL A 65 12.57 -1.93 -2.26
C VAL A 65 11.81 -2.37 -1.02
N GLY A 66 10.49 -2.57 -1.11
CA GLY A 66 9.65 -3.07 -0.03
C GLY A 66 8.34 -3.63 -0.58
N HIS A 67 7.71 -4.53 0.18
CA HIS A 67 6.44 -5.15 -0.17
C HIS A 67 5.53 -5.23 1.06
N HIS A 68 4.26 -4.87 0.90
CA HIS A 68 3.24 -4.84 1.94
C HIS A 68 1.97 -5.57 1.49
N ILE A 69 1.39 -6.37 2.38
CA ILE A 69 0.08 -7.00 2.18
C ILE A 69 -0.84 -6.44 3.25
N LEU A 70 -1.82 -5.64 2.84
CA LEU A 70 -2.85 -5.13 3.74
C LEU A 70 -4.03 -6.09 3.71
N LEU A 71 -4.46 -6.52 4.89
CA LEU A 71 -5.60 -7.41 5.10
C LEU A 71 -6.56 -6.74 6.08
N ILE A 72 -7.71 -6.32 5.59
CA ILE A 72 -8.71 -5.63 6.40
C ILE A 72 -9.89 -6.57 6.67
N GLY A 73 -10.35 -6.59 7.92
CA GLY A 73 -11.53 -7.35 8.35
C GLY A 73 -11.36 -8.88 8.33
N VAL A 74 -10.12 -9.37 8.22
CA VAL A 74 -9.82 -10.74 8.60
C VAL A 74 -9.84 -10.82 10.12
N ASP A 75 -10.77 -11.61 10.68
CA ASP A 75 -10.71 -12.01 12.08
C ASP A 75 -9.36 -12.70 12.31
N ASP A 76 -8.45 -12.02 13.02
CA ASP A 76 -7.24 -12.60 13.62
C ASP A 76 -7.64 -13.52 14.80
N THR A 77 -8.65 -14.37 14.59
CA THR A 77 -9.01 -15.42 15.54
C THR A 77 -8.22 -16.66 15.15
N PRO A 78 -7.07 -16.95 15.78
CA PRO A 78 -6.51 -18.29 15.71
C PRO A 78 -7.55 -19.23 16.29
N ARG A 79 -8.09 -20.11 15.44
CA ARG A 79 -8.87 -21.25 15.92
C ARG A 79 -7.92 -22.16 16.70
N LEU A 80 -7.90 -21.98 18.03
CA LEU A 80 -7.35 -22.94 19.00
C LEU A 80 -8.49 -23.82 19.53
#